data_AF-A0A519WPM8-F1
#
_entry.id   AF-A0A519WPM8-F1
#
_cell.length_a   1.000
_cell.length_b   1.000
_cell.length_c   1.000
_cell.angle_alpha   90.00
_cell.angle_beta   90.00
_cell.angle_gamma   90.00
#
_symmetry.space_group_name_H-M   'P 1'
#
loop_
_entity.id
_entity.type
_entity.pdbx_description
1 polymer ?
#
loop_
_entity_poly.entity_id
_entity_poly.type
_entity_poly.pdbx_seq_one_letter_code
_entity_poly.pdbx_strand_id
1 'polypeptide(L)'
;MKANQIATGILVDEKEVIAVELSNSKGTYVKLFNYGTIINKFIVKNAKGESQDIVLGFDDFEGYISEDYLANYTYFGAIIGRYANRIKEGEFTVDGVTYQVPQNNGNDCLHGGDAGFDKKVWEIIELTDGPNPSVVFHYYSEDGEEGFPGDLAVQLRFTLTESNELI
;
A
#
# COMPACT_ATOMS: atom_id res chain seq x y z
N MET A 1 -15.22 13.51 -12.64
CA MET A 1 -14.19 12.55 -12.21
C MET A 1 -13.27 13.30 -11.30
N LYS A 2 -13.02 12.76 -10.13
CA LYS A 2 -12.45 13.52 -9.03
C LYS A 2 -11.42 12.67 -8.28
N ALA A 3 -10.37 13.34 -7.84
CA ALA A 3 -9.38 12.87 -6.89
C ALA A 3 -9.47 13.77 -5.64
N ASN A 4 -9.74 13.18 -4.47
CA ASN A 4 -9.83 13.92 -3.20
C ASN A 4 -8.86 13.35 -2.17
N GLN A 5 -8.44 14.19 -1.22
CA GLN A 5 -7.72 13.76 -0.02
C GLN A 5 -8.56 14.06 1.22
N ILE A 6 -8.56 13.13 2.17
CA ILE A 6 -9.30 13.23 3.43
C ILE A 6 -8.34 12.83 4.56
N ALA A 7 -8.07 13.77 5.46
CA ALA A 7 -7.35 13.48 6.69
C ALA A 7 -8.15 12.49 7.56
N THR A 8 -7.50 11.42 8.01
CA THR A 8 -8.11 10.48 8.97
C THR A 8 -8.05 11.00 10.41
N GLY A 9 -7.15 11.95 10.69
CA GLY A 9 -6.84 12.40 12.06
C GLY A 9 -5.95 11.42 12.83
N ILE A 10 -5.48 10.35 12.21
CA ILE A 10 -4.62 9.33 12.82
C ILE A 10 -3.18 9.57 12.40
N LEU A 11 -2.28 9.49 13.38
CA LEU A 11 -0.84 9.58 13.18
C LEU A 11 -0.22 8.19 13.36
N VAL A 12 0.64 7.79 12.43
CA VAL A 12 1.52 6.63 12.57
C VAL A 12 2.95 7.11 12.37
N ASP A 13 3.83 6.83 13.34
CA ASP A 13 5.21 7.34 13.37
C ASP A 13 5.30 8.85 13.11
N GLU A 14 4.46 9.62 13.80
CA GLU A 14 4.35 11.08 13.69
C GLU A 14 3.90 11.60 12.30
N LYS A 15 3.52 10.71 11.38
CA LYS A 15 3.02 11.05 10.04
C LYS A 15 1.52 10.84 9.96
N GLU A 16 0.84 11.79 9.32
CA GLU A 16 -0.61 11.72 9.13
C GLU A 16 -1.01 10.69 8.08
N VAL A 17 -2.00 9.88 8.44
CA VAL A 17 -2.65 8.96 7.51
C VAL A 17 -3.76 9.71 6.77
N ILE A 18 -3.69 9.67 5.44
CA ILE A 18 -4.58 10.33 4.51
C ILE A 18 -5.28 9.26 3.67
N ALA A 19 -6.60 9.38 3.53
CA ALA A 19 -7.36 8.65 2.54
C ALA A 19 -7.39 9.43 1.22
N VAL A 20 -7.18 8.74 0.11
CA VAL A 20 -7.29 9.26 -1.25
C VAL A 20 -8.45 8.58 -1.95
N GLU A 21 -9.33 9.36 -2.55
CA GLU A 21 -10.50 8.84 -3.26
C GLU A 21 -10.42 9.17 -4.75
N LEU A 22 -10.54 8.15 -5.60
CA LEU A 22 -10.59 8.28 -7.06
C LEU A 22 -11.97 7.85 -7.56
N SER A 23 -12.58 8.64 -8.45
CA SER A 23 -13.87 8.29 -9.05
C SER A 23 -13.95 8.62 -10.54
N ASN A 24 -14.40 7.64 -11.34
CA ASN A 24 -14.55 7.79 -12.79
C ASN A 24 -16.01 8.15 -13.17
N SER A 25 -16.27 8.40 -14.46
CA SER A 25 -17.60 8.84 -14.94
C SER A 25 -18.66 7.73 -14.89
N LYS A 26 -18.22 6.47 -14.85
CA LYS A 26 -19.09 5.28 -14.80
C LYS A 26 -19.55 4.92 -13.39
N GLY A 27 -19.11 5.69 -12.38
CA GLY A 27 -19.44 5.44 -10.98
C GLY A 27 -18.59 4.37 -10.32
N THR A 28 -17.47 4.00 -10.93
CA THR A 28 -16.41 3.25 -10.23
C THR A 28 -15.68 4.17 -9.28
N TYR A 29 -15.40 3.66 -8.09
CA TYR A 29 -14.76 4.40 -7.00
C TYR A 29 -13.67 3.55 -6.36
N VAL A 30 -12.52 4.16 -6.07
CA VAL A 30 -11.41 3.54 -5.34
C VAL A 30 -11.02 4.43 -4.18
N LYS A 31 -10.84 3.85 -2.99
CA LYS A 31 -10.29 4.52 -1.82
C LYS A 31 -8.96 3.87 -1.45
N LEU A 32 -7.91 4.67 -1.33
CA LEU A 32 -6.60 4.24 -0.86
C LEU A 32 -6.21 4.95 0.43
N PHE A 33 -5.40 4.34 1.27
CA PHE A 33 -4.69 5.05 2.35
C PHE A 33 -3.24 5.26 1.93
N ASN A 34 -2.61 6.37 2.34
CA ASN A 34 -1.17 6.55 2.15
C ASN A 34 -0.32 5.66 3.08
N TYR A 35 -0.92 5.08 4.13
CA TYR A 35 -0.30 4.01 4.91
C TYR A 35 -0.34 2.70 4.12
N GLY A 36 0.82 2.10 3.87
CA GLY A 36 0.98 0.88 3.07
C GLY A 36 0.49 1.01 1.62
N THR A 37 0.14 2.22 1.17
CA THR A 37 -0.64 2.48 -0.05
C THR A 37 -1.87 1.57 -0.20
N ILE A 38 -2.52 1.25 0.93
CA ILE A 38 -3.57 0.23 1.02
C ILE A 38 -4.76 0.59 0.13
N ILE A 39 -5.15 -0.31 -0.78
CA ILE A 39 -6.46 -0.25 -1.45
C ILE A 39 -7.52 -0.67 -0.44
N ASN A 40 -8.24 0.31 0.10
CA ASN A 40 -9.27 0.08 1.12
C ASN A 40 -10.62 -0.31 0.52
N LYS A 41 -11.03 0.35 -0.56
CA LYS A 41 -12.30 0.09 -1.26
C LYS A 41 -12.09 0.10 -2.75
N PHE A 42 -12.76 -0.80 -3.45
CA PHE A 42 -12.86 -0.77 -4.90
C PHE A 42 -14.31 -1.10 -5.26
N ILE A 43 -15.10 -0.06 -5.49
CA ILE A 43 -16.53 -0.17 -5.72
C ILE A 43 -16.81 -0.09 -7.22
N VAL A 44 -17.45 -1.13 -7.77
CA VAL A 44 -17.86 -1.22 -9.17
C VAL A 44 -19.36 -1.48 -9.30
N LYS A 45 -19.91 -1.27 -10.50
CA LYS A 45 -21.29 -1.65 -10.83
C LYS A 45 -21.35 -3.10 -11.30
N ASN A 46 -22.17 -3.92 -10.62
CA ASN A 46 -22.41 -5.30 -11.04
C ASN A 46 -23.37 -5.37 -12.25
N ALA A 47 -23.65 -6.58 -12.74
CA ALA A 47 -24.52 -6.79 -13.91
C ALA A 47 -25.98 -6.29 -13.72
N LYS A 48 -26.42 -6.06 -12.48
CA LYS A 48 -27.73 -5.49 -12.14
C LYS A 48 -27.70 -3.96 -11.97
N GLY A 49 -26.53 -3.33 -12.10
CA GLY A 49 -26.32 -1.90 -11.85
C GLY A 49 -26.16 -1.51 -10.37
N GLU A 50 -26.04 -2.50 -9.49
CA GLU A 50 -25.84 -2.29 -8.05
C GLU A 50 -24.34 -2.02 -7.77
N SER A 51 -24.04 -1.16 -6.81
CA SER A 51 -22.66 -0.94 -6.36
C SER A 51 -22.20 -2.09 -5.48
N GLN A 52 -21.00 -2.61 -5.73
CA GLN A 52 -20.40 -3.68 -4.95
C GLN A 52 -18.92 -3.38 -4.71
N ASP A 53 -18.48 -3.48 -3.46
CA ASP A 53 -17.05 -3.51 -3.12
C ASP A 53 -16.48 -4.88 -3.48
N ILE A 54 -15.37 -4.90 -4.21
CA ILE A 54 -14.76 -6.12 -4.75
C ILE A 54 -13.42 -6.48 -4.09
N VAL A 55 -13.00 -5.72 -3.07
CA VAL A 55 -11.79 -6.02 -2.28
C VAL A 55 -12.14 -6.40 -0.85
N LEU A 56 -11.27 -7.17 -0.21
CA LEU A 56 -11.35 -7.47 1.23
C LEU A 56 -10.59 -6.40 2.01
N GLY A 57 -11.11 -6.05 3.19
CA GLY A 57 -10.50 -5.06 4.06
C GLY A 57 -11.42 -4.66 5.20
N PHE A 58 -11.12 -3.53 5.82
CA PHE A 58 -11.91 -2.94 6.91
C PHE A 58 -12.68 -1.71 6.42
N ASP A 59 -13.73 -1.31 7.15
CA ASP A 59 -14.49 -0.11 6.83
C ASP A 59 -13.65 1.18 7.01
N ASP A 60 -12.83 1.20 8.05
CA ASP A 60 -12.02 2.33 8.50
C ASP A 60 -10.54 1.96 8.69
N PHE A 61 -9.67 2.97 8.84
CA PHE A 61 -8.22 2.77 8.90
C PHE A 61 -7.79 1.99 10.14
N GLU A 62 -8.46 2.20 11.27
CA GLU A 62 -8.18 1.60 12.56
C GLU A 62 -8.16 0.07 12.51
N GLY A 63 -8.95 -0.54 11.62
CA GLY A 63 -8.92 -1.99 11.42
C GLY A 63 -7.54 -2.49 10.98
N TYR A 64 -6.82 -1.72 10.15
CA TYR A 64 -5.49 -2.07 9.63
C TYR A 64 -4.36 -1.94 10.65
N ILE A 65 -4.61 -1.26 11.78
CA ILE A 65 -3.65 -1.10 12.87
C ILE A 65 -4.14 -1.75 14.18
N SER A 66 -5.26 -2.47 14.13
CA SER A 66 -5.81 -3.18 15.29
C SER A 66 -4.89 -4.34 15.71
N GLU A 67 -4.76 -4.56 17.02
CA GLU A 67 -3.93 -5.65 17.56
C GLU A 67 -4.34 -7.02 16.99
N ASP A 68 -5.66 -7.27 16.87
CA ASP A 68 -6.20 -8.53 16.34
C ASP A 68 -5.76 -8.77 14.88
N TYR A 69 -5.79 -7.74 14.05
CA TYR A 69 -5.35 -7.83 12.66
C TYR A 69 -3.83 -8.00 12.56
N LEU A 70 -3.06 -7.23 13.33
CA LEU A 70 -1.60 -7.30 13.33
C LEU A 70 -1.08 -8.64 13.89
N ALA A 71 -1.82 -9.28 14.81
CA ALA A 71 -1.50 -10.60 15.32
C ALA A 71 -1.65 -11.72 14.27
N ASN A 72 -2.50 -11.52 13.26
CA ASN A 72 -2.75 -12.47 12.17
C ASN A 72 -2.66 -11.76 10.81
N TYR A 73 -1.55 -11.05 10.60
CA TYR A 73 -1.42 -10.08 9.52
C TYR A 73 -1.51 -10.72 8.11
N THR A 74 -2.56 -10.37 7.36
CA THR A 74 -2.85 -10.91 6.02
C THR A 74 -2.55 -9.94 4.87
N TYR A 75 -2.02 -8.74 5.16
CA TYR A 75 -1.59 -7.76 4.17
C TYR A 75 -2.72 -7.27 3.23
N PHE A 76 -3.95 -7.13 3.72
CA PHE A 76 -5.09 -6.69 2.91
C PHE A 76 -4.82 -5.37 2.18
N GLY A 77 -4.84 -5.43 0.84
CA GLY A 77 -4.76 -4.27 -0.05
C GLY A 77 -3.42 -3.52 -0.05
N ALA A 78 -2.46 -3.89 0.79
CA ALA A 78 -1.19 -3.18 0.96
C ALA A 78 -0.20 -3.46 -0.18
N ILE A 79 0.66 -2.49 -0.49
CA ILE A 79 1.87 -2.74 -1.26
C ILE A 79 2.90 -3.48 -0.40
N ILE A 80 3.66 -4.37 -1.03
CA ILE A 80 4.66 -5.19 -0.37
C ILE A 80 6.06 -4.78 -0.85
N GLY A 81 7.00 -4.65 0.09
CA GLY A 81 8.41 -4.42 -0.23
C GLY A 81 9.28 -4.27 1.01
N ARG A 82 10.61 -4.22 0.88
CA ARG A 82 11.37 -4.13 -0.38
C ARG A 82 11.37 -5.38 -1.25
N TYR A 83 11.15 -6.56 -0.68
CA TYR A 83 11.07 -7.82 -1.41
C TYR A 83 9.74 -8.52 -1.15
N ALA A 84 8.96 -8.78 -2.20
CA ALA A 84 7.72 -9.49 -2.07
C ALA A 84 7.93 -11.00 -1.98
N ASN A 85 7.15 -11.65 -1.10
CA ASN A 85 7.28 -13.06 -0.77
C ASN A 85 8.56 -13.37 0.01
N ARG A 86 9.10 -14.60 -0.11
CA ARG A 86 10.10 -15.12 0.80
C ARG A 86 11.54 -14.99 0.30
N ILE A 87 12.43 -14.68 1.23
CA ILE A 87 13.88 -14.90 1.10
C ILE A 87 14.24 -16.02 2.08
N LYS A 88 14.75 -17.12 1.54
CA LYS A 88 15.10 -18.31 2.32
C LYS A 88 16.17 -17.95 3.35
N GLU A 89 15.97 -18.39 4.59
CA GLU A 89 16.89 -18.11 5.71
C GLU A 89 17.09 -16.60 6.01
N GLY A 90 16.31 -15.73 5.36
CA GLY A 90 16.52 -14.28 5.42
C GLY A 90 17.88 -13.84 4.90
N GLU A 91 18.56 -14.65 4.09
CA GLU A 91 19.93 -14.40 3.65
C GLU A 91 20.00 -14.33 2.12
N PHE A 92 20.74 -13.34 1.62
CA PHE A 92 21.07 -13.26 0.20
C PHE A 92 22.43 -12.56 0.00
N THR A 93 23.03 -12.77 -1.16
CA THR A 93 24.32 -12.18 -1.53
C THR A 93 24.18 -11.30 -2.75
N VAL A 94 24.69 -10.07 -2.67
CA VAL A 94 24.82 -9.13 -3.79
C VAL A 94 26.28 -8.73 -3.90
N ASP A 95 26.87 -8.84 -5.09
CA ASP A 95 28.27 -8.47 -5.37
C ASP A 95 29.30 -9.03 -4.37
N GLY A 96 29.06 -10.25 -3.89
CA GLY A 96 29.94 -10.95 -2.95
C GLY A 96 29.79 -10.52 -1.49
N VAL A 97 28.88 -9.61 -1.17
CA VAL A 97 28.52 -9.23 0.20
C VAL A 97 27.22 -9.95 0.58
N THR A 98 27.25 -10.66 1.71
CA THR A 98 26.07 -11.32 2.27
C THR A 98 25.32 -10.37 3.20
N TYR A 99 24.02 -10.29 3.01
CA TYR A 99 23.10 -9.49 3.80
C TYR A 99 22.12 -10.40 4.53
N GLN A 100 21.86 -10.07 5.79
CA GLN A 100 20.86 -10.72 6.61
C GLN A 100 19.69 -9.76 6.81
N VAL A 101 18.51 -10.17 6.36
CA VAL A 101 17.24 -9.49 6.59
C VAL A 101 16.44 -10.20 7.69
N PRO A 102 15.43 -9.55 8.30
CA PRO A 102 14.65 -10.14 9.38
C PRO A 102 14.00 -11.47 9.00
N GLN A 103 14.06 -12.43 9.92
CA GLN A 103 13.43 -13.73 9.78
C GLN A 103 12.02 -13.71 10.40
N ASN A 104 11.17 -12.83 9.87
CA ASN A 104 9.81 -12.60 10.37
C ASN A 104 8.81 -13.71 10.02
N ASN A 105 9.23 -14.74 9.27
CA ASN A 105 8.42 -15.91 8.96
C ASN A 105 9.19 -17.22 9.21
N GLY A 106 9.36 -17.57 10.49
CA GLY A 106 10.14 -18.74 10.90
C GLY A 106 11.63 -18.45 10.72
N ASN A 107 12.30 -19.18 9.84
CA ASN A 107 13.69 -18.88 9.47
C ASN A 107 13.77 -18.00 8.22
N ASP A 108 12.67 -17.77 7.51
CA ASP A 108 12.67 -16.99 6.27
C ASP A 108 12.28 -15.53 6.53
N CYS A 109 12.73 -14.63 5.66
CA CYS A 109 12.16 -13.29 5.56
C CYS A 109 10.95 -13.34 4.64
N LEU A 110 9.86 -12.67 5.01
CA LEU A 110 8.63 -12.57 4.25
C LEU A 110 8.26 -11.10 4.08
N HIS A 111 7.89 -10.73 2.85
CA HIS A 111 7.23 -9.45 2.55
C HIS A 111 8.05 -8.20 2.95
N GLY A 112 9.38 -8.32 2.97
CA GLY A 112 10.28 -7.21 3.23
C GLY A 112 10.61 -6.97 4.71
N GLY A 113 10.17 -7.85 5.62
CA GLY A 113 10.60 -7.86 7.01
C GLY A 113 9.53 -7.43 8.01
N ASP A 114 9.96 -7.00 9.19
CA ASP A 114 9.09 -6.69 10.33
C ASP A 114 8.26 -5.42 10.09
N ALA A 115 8.90 -4.37 9.57
CA ALA A 115 8.28 -3.12 9.15
C ALA A 115 8.52 -2.87 7.65
N GLY A 116 8.01 -3.77 6.81
CA GLY A 116 7.98 -3.61 5.36
C GLY A 116 7.15 -2.42 4.88
N PHE A 117 7.12 -2.22 3.56
CA PHE A 117 6.42 -1.11 2.90
C PHE A 117 4.93 -1.01 3.24
N ASP A 118 4.31 -2.13 3.56
CA ASP A 118 2.93 -2.27 4.01
C ASP A 118 2.63 -1.52 5.32
N LYS A 119 3.66 -1.22 6.11
CA LYS A 119 3.56 -0.53 7.41
C LYS A 119 4.12 0.89 7.41
N LYS A 120 4.44 1.44 6.24
CA LYS A 120 4.98 2.80 6.14
C LYS A 120 3.91 3.79 5.76
N VAL A 121 4.02 5.02 6.27
CA VAL A 121 3.25 6.16 5.75
C VAL A 121 4.00 6.77 4.56
N TRP A 122 3.39 6.67 3.38
CA TRP A 122 3.92 7.19 2.12
C TRP A 122 3.52 8.67 1.94
N GLU A 123 4.38 9.41 1.26
CA GLU A 123 4.09 10.78 0.84
C GLU A 123 3.18 10.78 -0.38
N ILE A 124 2.20 11.68 -0.44
CA ILE A 124 1.42 11.93 -1.66
C ILE A 124 2.10 13.08 -2.41
N ILE A 125 2.72 12.77 -3.55
CA ILE A 125 3.51 13.75 -4.32
C ILE A 125 2.80 14.26 -5.56
N GLU A 126 1.74 13.57 -6.02
CA GLU A 126 0.90 14.02 -7.13
C GLU A 126 -0.54 13.57 -6.91
N LEU A 127 -1.49 14.46 -7.19
CA LEU A 127 -2.91 14.15 -7.26
C LEU A 127 -3.50 14.82 -8.51
N THR A 128 -4.14 14.03 -9.36
CA THR A 128 -4.58 14.49 -10.68
C THR A 128 -6.07 14.19 -10.86
N ASP A 129 -6.83 15.23 -11.22
CA ASP A 129 -8.23 15.15 -11.64
C ASP A 129 -8.35 14.88 -13.16
N GLY A 130 -9.58 14.62 -13.62
CA GLY A 130 -9.90 14.53 -15.05
C GLY A 130 -10.31 13.13 -15.50
N PRO A 131 -10.23 12.79 -16.80
CA PRO A 131 -10.71 11.53 -17.36
C PRO A 131 -10.15 10.28 -16.69
N ASN A 132 -8.90 10.33 -16.24
CA ASN A 132 -8.26 9.23 -15.54
C ASN A 132 -7.66 9.78 -14.25
N PRO A 133 -8.46 9.97 -13.18
CA PRO A 133 -7.95 10.51 -11.94
C PRO A 133 -6.87 9.59 -11.36
N SER A 134 -5.81 10.17 -10.81
CA SER A 134 -4.67 9.41 -10.32
C SER A 134 -4.04 10.00 -9.06
N VAL A 135 -3.33 9.17 -8.33
CA VAL A 135 -2.45 9.56 -7.22
C VAL A 135 -1.07 8.95 -7.39
N VAL A 136 -0.03 9.69 -7.00
CA VAL A 136 1.34 9.16 -6.90
C VAL A 136 1.79 9.20 -5.45
N PHE A 137 2.12 8.03 -4.91
CA PHE A 137 2.75 7.88 -3.62
C PHE A 137 4.27 7.77 -3.76
N HIS A 138 5.00 8.27 -2.78
CA HIS A 138 6.45 8.22 -2.72
C HIS A 138 6.92 7.71 -1.35
N TYR A 139 7.96 6.87 -1.36
CA TYR A 139 8.66 6.45 -0.16
C TYR A 139 10.15 6.32 -0.45
N TYR A 140 10.96 6.80 0.49
CA TYR A 140 12.40 6.67 0.47
C TYR A 140 12.82 5.66 1.53
N SER A 141 13.34 4.52 1.07
CA SER A 141 13.85 3.45 1.92
C SER A 141 15.36 3.56 1.97
N GLU A 142 15.90 4.00 3.09
CA GLU A 142 17.34 4.25 3.26
C GLU A 142 18.16 2.95 3.22
N ASP A 143 19.45 3.07 2.91
CA ASP A 143 20.41 1.98 3.05
C ASP A 143 20.32 1.34 4.45
N GLY A 144 20.14 0.02 4.47
CA GLY A 144 20.03 -0.76 5.70
C GLY A 144 18.63 -0.89 6.30
N GLU A 145 17.60 -0.18 5.81
CA GLU A 145 16.23 -0.39 6.30
C GLU A 145 15.79 -1.86 6.06
N GLU A 146 15.32 -2.51 7.13
CA GLU A 146 15.02 -3.96 7.17
C GLU A 146 16.19 -4.84 6.73
N GLY A 147 17.44 -4.37 6.85
CA GLY A 147 18.65 -5.12 6.49
C GLY A 147 18.97 -5.15 4.99
N PHE A 148 18.16 -4.50 4.15
CA PHE A 148 18.41 -4.43 2.70
C PHE A 148 19.45 -3.33 2.37
N PRO A 149 20.42 -3.62 1.48
CA PRO A 149 21.41 -2.62 1.07
C PRO A 149 20.86 -1.60 0.07
N GLY A 150 21.46 -0.42 0.11
CA GLY A 150 21.28 0.66 -0.84
C GLY A 150 20.04 1.51 -0.56
N ASP A 151 20.15 2.78 -0.91
CA ASP A 151 19.00 3.68 -0.93
C ASP A 151 18.05 3.31 -2.07
N LEU A 152 16.74 3.27 -1.77
CA LEU A 152 15.69 3.00 -2.74
C LEU A 152 14.58 4.05 -2.62
N ALA A 153 14.50 4.94 -3.62
CA ALA A 153 13.36 5.81 -3.82
C ALA A 153 12.29 5.11 -4.67
N VAL A 154 11.08 4.99 -4.16
CA VAL A 154 9.97 4.30 -4.81
C VAL A 154 8.84 5.28 -5.10
N GLN A 155 8.29 5.22 -6.30
CA GLN A 155 7.06 5.92 -6.65
C GLN A 155 6.01 4.93 -7.16
N LEU A 156 4.79 5.06 -6.66
CA LEU A 156 3.66 4.22 -7.03
C LEU A 156 2.56 5.12 -7.57
N ARG A 157 2.21 4.97 -8.85
CA ARG A 157 1.06 5.66 -9.45
C ARG A 157 -0.12 4.71 -9.48
N PHE A 158 -1.27 5.18 -9.00
CA PHE A 158 -2.56 4.53 -9.17
C PHE A 158 -3.46 5.43 -10.01
N THR A 159 -3.93 4.93 -11.14
CA THR A 159 -4.79 5.65 -12.08
C THR A 159 -6.08 4.87 -12.27
N LEU A 160 -7.22 5.48 -11.95
CA LEU A 160 -8.51 4.91 -12.24
C LEU A 160 -8.95 5.33 -13.65
N THR A 161 -9.11 4.38 -14.56
CA THR A 161 -9.46 4.68 -15.95
C THR A 161 -10.96 4.69 -16.20
N GLU A 162 -11.37 5.30 -17.31
CA GLU A 162 -12.75 5.19 -17.81
C GLU A 162 -13.15 3.76 -18.20
N SER A 163 -12.20 2.82 -18.34
CA SER A 163 -12.49 1.40 -18.58
C SER A 163 -12.79 0.62 -17.29
N ASN A 164 -12.89 1.28 -16.14
CA ASN A 164 -12.98 0.66 -14.81
C ASN A 164 -11.73 -0.16 -14.42
N GLU A 165 -10.57 0.26 -14.92
CA GLU A 165 -9.28 -0.35 -14.58
C GLU A 165 -8.56 0.53 -13.55
N LEU A 166 -7.87 -0.10 -12.60
CA LEU A 166 -6.90 0.57 -11.74
C LEU A 166 -5.51 0.14 -12.20
N ILE A 167 -4.73 1.09 -12.73
CA ILE A 167 -3.41 0.85 -13.33
C ILE A 167 -2.30 1.67 -12.66
#